data_AF-A0A2N0QY29-F1
#
_entry.id   AF-A0A2N0QY29-F1
#
_cell.length_a   1.000
_cell.length_b   1.000
_cell.length_c   1.000
_cell.angle_alpha   90.00
_cell.angle_beta   90.00
_cell.angle_gamma   90.00
#
_symmetry.space_group_name_H-M   'P 1'
#
loop_
_entity.id
_entity.type
_entity.pdbx_description
1 polymer ?
#
loop_
_entity_poly.entity_id
_entity_poly.type
_entity_poly.pdbx_seq_one_letter_code
_entity_poly.pdbx_strand_id
1 'polypeptide(L)'
;MNNMQYFQGRPSGGGDTSIWCPFLGYHVKKYIRTCQGIKAYEHLNEDLRNKVHTEVDMDQDFYQTPSEAALEQRTKEAKTYLIYVSHFVSRKQTRQISSATEEWFIGCSNWCDKVKKGKHYFEKLKNDVDPELLGRLFNGENLESIGEIGEANSCNVILSSNSRRKTCGFLHQHSDDRIKEGRIVEHKCKNKFYKIIPLDLKKTPYVILISKGIHTHHPPPPSNVPSDITEKLKKMIEVESEELVNITARKLISGNLIKATFGREYLPQVHASLNNMDNTILGLTYNIWKCEEKYLGYVQQSATFSNGHIMVICMSEVMAHAWTKLEYFEIDLSFKRVQGDINEFEVNCYDSQHNMSLTYAHVFTNIADAIAYERMFNALFDWIYQLTGNKPQIYHIHQKGWKCILGDLDQAQAKGLGMALHKIHNSLTWEEHLLHIFKSCHIHYNRNVKNNKYSYQLKKLMYEFPNASTTERVNQIFEELEASDESIIKDWIAFYSKPWVRASLNPIYSFIALDIWQNAPDNTNVAESCHANCNRDGKALPLEAAILKAKNYDERQFISCDIHNCYGVAKSGKDQGVVA
;
A
#
# COMPACT_ATOMS: atom_id res chain seq x y z
N MET A 1 6.48 2.48 23.55
CA MET A 1 5.07 2.88 23.32
C MET A 1 4.36 2.00 22.29
N ASN A 2 5.06 1.10 21.59
CA ASN A 2 4.47 0.30 20.50
C ASN A 2 3.55 -0.85 20.98
N ASN A 3 3.51 -1.11 22.30
CA ASN A 3 2.76 -2.21 22.91
C ASN A 3 1.43 -1.78 23.56
N MET A 4 0.95 -0.56 23.32
CA MET A 4 -0.38 -0.17 23.83
C MET A 4 -1.45 -0.62 22.84
N GLN A 5 -2.38 -1.45 23.32
CA GLN A 5 -3.57 -1.89 22.59
C GLN A 5 -4.43 -0.71 22.09
N TYR A 6 -4.36 0.44 22.76
CA TYR A 6 -5.09 1.64 22.40
C TYR A 6 -4.44 2.41 21.26
N PHE A 7 -5.19 2.62 20.19
CA PHE A 7 -4.75 3.52 19.13
C PHE A 7 -4.69 4.97 19.62
N GLN A 8 -3.60 5.64 19.29
CA GLN A 8 -3.29 6.98 19.77
C GLN A 8 -3.41 8.00 18.65
N GLY A 9 -4.06 9.10 18.96
CA GLY A 9 -4.25 10.21 18.03
C GLY A 9 -2.95 10.92 17.69
N ARG A 10 -3.09 11.88 16.77
CA ARG A 10 -2.04 12.89 16.54
C ARG A 10 -1.65 13.55 17.87
N PRO A 11 -0.39 13.98 18.02
CA PRO A 11 0.04 14.72 19.20
C PRO A 11 -0.93 15.86 19.49
N SER A 12 -1.49 15.87 20.69
CA SER A 12 -2.53 16.82 21.11
C SER A 12 -1.99 17.94 22.02
N GLY A 13 -0.67 17.93 22.26
CA GLY A 13 0.05 18.89 23.07
C GLY A 13 1.37 18.33 23.62
N GLY A 14 2.27 19.23 24.02
CA GLY A 14 3.64 18.89 24.40
C GLY A 14 4.58 18.69 23.20
N GLY A 15 5.88 18.60 23.45
CA GLY A 15 6.91 18.56 22.41
C GLY A 15 8.32 18.39 22.99
N ASP A 16 9.33 18.71 22.20
CA ASP A 16 10.74 18.61 22.60
C ASP A 16 11.17 19.69 23.61
N THR A 17 10.29 20.62 23.94
CA THR A 17 10.52 21.65 24.95
C THR A 17 10.79 21.03 26.32
N SER A 18 11.95 21.36 26.87
CA SER A 18 12.34 20.98 28.23
C SER A 18 11.42 21.64 29.26
N ILE A 19 10.84 20.84 30.14
CA ILE A 19 10.05 21.31 31.27
C ILE A 19 10.59 20.70 32.57
N TRP A 20 10.56 21.47 33.66
CA TRP A 20 10.92 20.95 34.97
C TRP A 20 9.83 19.99 35.48
N CYS A 21 10.22 18.78 35.91
CA CYS A 21 9.32 17.81 36.51
C CYS A 21 9.61 17.69 38.01
N PRO A 22 8.74 18.23 38.89
CA PRO A 22 8.94 18.14 40.34
C PRO A 22 9.01 16.70 40.85
N PHE A 23 8.25 15.79 40.25
CA PHE A 23 8.22 14.37 40.65
C PHE A 23 9.55 13.65 40.40
N LEU A 24 10.23 13.98 39.30
CA LEU A 24 11.54 13.40 38.97
C LEU A 24 12.72 14.26 39.45
N GLY A 25 12.45 15.46 39.99
CA GLY A 25 13.48 16.43 40.35
C GLY A 25 14.41 16.79 39.18
N TYR A 26 13.92 16.72 37.94
CA TYR A 26 14.74 16.84 36.73
C TYR A 26 13.96 17.42 35.55
N HIS A 27 14.68 17.90 34.54
CA HIS A 27 14.09 18.35 33.29
C HIS A 27 13.67 17.17 32.39
N VAL A 28 12.47 17.27 31.83
CA VAL A 28 11.83 16.23 31.03
C VAL A 28 11.23 16.80 29.76
N LYS A 29 10.99 15.92 28.77
CA LYS A 29 10.11 16.16 27.63
C LYS A 29 8.76 15.51 27.89
N LYS A 30 7.67 16.22 27.59
CA LYS A 30 6.30 15.74 27.81
C LYS A 30 5.56 15.66 26.48
N TYR A 31 5.00 14.49 26.18
CA TYR A 31 4.17 14.26 24.99
C TYR A 31 2.77 13.84 25.42
N ILE A 32 1.74 14.39 24.78
CA ILE A 32 0.34 14.11 25.08
C ILE A 32 -0.36 13.54 23.85
N ARG A 33 -0.99 12.38 24.00
CA ARG A 33 -1.79 11.75 22.96
C ARG A 33 -3.18 11.41 23.48
N THR A 34 -4.19 11.47 22.62
CA THR A 34 -5.56 11.06 22.96
C THR A 34 -5.81 9.63 22.53
N CYS A 35 -6.62 8.89 23.29
CA CYS A 35 -7.16 7.63 22.80
C CYS A 35 -8.14 7.90 21.65
N GLN A 36 -8.03 7.15 20.56
CA GLN A 36 -8.92 7.29 19.40
C GLN A 36 -10.23 6.50 19.55
N GLY A 37 -10.37 5.72 20.63
CA GLY A 37 -11.56 4.94 20.92
C GLY A 37 -11.68 3.68 20.06
N ILE A 38 -12.90 3.31 19.71
CA ILE A 38 -13.23 2.10 18.93
C ILE A 38 -14.16 2.44 17.76
N LYS A 39 -14.27 1.50 16.84
CA LYS A 39 -15.37 1.45 15.86
C LYS A 39 -16.30 0.31 16.25
N ALA A 40 -17.61 0.49 16.19
CA ALA A 40 -18.56 -0.56 16.52
C ALA A 40 -19.85 -0.41 15.70
N TYR A 41 -20.71 -1.43 15.74
CA TYR A 41 -22.03 -1.34 15.13
C TYR A 41 -22.87 -0.22 15.77
N GLU A 42 -23.71 0.46 14.98
CA GLU A 42 -24.52 1.59 15.46
C GLU A 42 -25.50 1.21 16.58
N HIS A 43 -25.98 -0.04 16.60
CA HIS A 43 -26.74 -0.63 17.71
C HIS A 43 -25.88 -1.67 18.47
N LEU A 44 -24.69 -1.25 18.91
CA LEU A 44 -23.83 -2.05 19.79
C LEU A 44 -24.60 -2.45 21.06
N ASN A 45 -24.44 -3.70 21.48
CA ASN A 45 -25.02 -4.22 22.72
C ASN A 45 -24.76 -3.27 23.90
N GLU A 46 -25.78 -3.04 24.72
CA GLU A 46 -25.75 -2.06 25.81
C GLU A 46 -24.63 -2.32 26.82
N ASP A 47 -24.35 -3.59 27.14
CA ASP A 47 -23.28 -3.97 28.07
C ASP A 47 -21.90 -3.57 27.54
N LEU A 48 -21.69 -3.69 26.22
CA LEU A 48 -20.45 -3.28 25.56
C LEU A 48 -20.38 -1.76 25.35
N ARG A 49 -21.53 -1.12 25.08
CA ARG A 49 -21.65 0.32 24.85
C ARG A 49 -21.41 1.13 26.12
N ASN A 50 -21.91 0.65 27.26
CA ASN A 50 -21.85 1.35 28.54
C ASN A 50 -20.60 1.00 29.36
N LYS A 51 -19.74 0.11 28.84
CA LYS A 51 -18.52 -0.29 29.55
C LYS A 51 -17.57 0.90 29.74
N VAL A 52 -17.11 1.05 30.98
CA VAL A 52 -16.10 2.02 31.37
C VAL A 52 -14.96 1.31 32.10
N HIS A 53 -13.73 1.80 31.93
CA HIS A 53 -12.58 1.25 32.64
C HIS A 53 -11.44 2.26 32.76
N THR A 54 -10.59 2.04 33.77
CA THR A 54 -9.35 2.79 34.04
C THR A 54 -8.11 1.92 33.94
N GLU A 55 -8.29 0.60 33.92
CA GLU A 55 -7.25 -0.42 33.80
C GLU A 55 -7.67 -1.48 32.79
N VAL A 56 -6.72 -2.28 32.33
CA VAL A 56 -6.94 -3.38 31.39
C VAL A 56 -6.18 -4.57 31.92
N ASP A 57 -6.88 -5.69 32.04
CA ASP A 57 -6.22 -6.98 32.20
C ASP A 57 -5.61 -7.37 30.85
N MET A 58 -4.28 -7.42 30.80
CA MET A 58 -3.53 -7.75 29.58
C MET A 58 -3.59 -9.24 29.26
N ASP A 59 -3.98 -10.08 30.23
CA ASP A 59 -4.09 -11.54 30.07
C ASP A 59 -5.52 -11.96 29.70
N GLN A 60 -6.49 -11.03 29.76
CA GLN A 60 -7.88 -11.27 29.40
C GLN A 60 -8.13 -10.89 27.94
N ASP A 61 -7.97 -11.86 27.04
CA ASP A 61 -8.27 -11.69 25.62
C ASP A 61 -9.75 -11.35 25.40
N PHE A 62 -10.01 -10.35 24.56
CA PHE A 62 -11.36 -10.02 24.14
C PHE A 62 -11.87 -11.04 23.13
N TYR A 63 -12.78 -11.91 23.57
CA TYR A 63 -13.51 -12.82 22.70
C TYR A 63 -14.82 -12.16 22.25
N GLN A 64 -14.94 -11.88 20.95
CA GLN A 64 -16.25 -11.65 20.35
C GLN A 64 -16.95 -13.00 20.24
N THR A 65 -17.91 -13.26 21.12
CA THR A 65 -18.88 -14.32 20.86
C THR A 65 -19.82 -13.80 19.79
N PRO A 66 -19.83 -14.37 18.56
CA PRO A 66 -20.91 -14.09 17.63
C PRO A 66 -22.19 -14.54 18.31
N SER A 67 -23.28 -13.77 18.22
CA SER A 67 -24.57 -14.30 18.67
C SER A 67 -24.91 -15.56 17.87
N GLU A 68 -25.59 -16.53 18.47
CA GLU A 68 -26.03 -17.75 17.75
C GLU A 68 -26.80 -17.39 16.48
N ALA A 69 -27.66 -16.36 16.55
CA ALA A 69 -28.34 -15.77 15.40
C ALA A 69 -27.37 -15.28 14.29
N ALA A 70 -26.20 -14.73 14.64
CA ALA A 70 -25.20 -14.26 13.68
C ALA A 70 -24.40 -15.41 13.03
N LEU A 71 -24.30 -16.57 13.69
CA LEU A 71 -23.74 -17.81 13.11
C LEU A 71 -24.73 -18.47 12.17
N GLU A 72 -26.02 -18.51 12.53
CA GLU A 72 -27.11 -19.06 11.70
C GLU A 72 -27.30 -18.29 10.39
N GLN A 73 -27.11 -16.97 10.39
CA GLN A 73 -27.12 -16.12 9.19
C GLN A 73 -26.04 -16.48 8.13
N ARG A 74 -25.04 -17.31 8.47
CA ARG A 74 -23.98 -17.69 7.53
C ARG A 74 -24.35 -18.87 6.64
N THR A 75 -25.45 -19.56 6.90
CA THR A 75 -25.89 -20.68 6.05
C THR A 75 -26.39 -20.16 4.69
N LYS A 76 -26.22 -20.96 3.64
CA LYS A 76 -26.77 -20.64 2.31
C LYS A 76 -28.29 -20.45 2.38
N GLU A 77 -28.96 -21.24 3.22
CA GLU A 77 -30.40 -21.16 3.44
C GLU A 77 -30.81 -19.81 4.05
N ALA A 78 -30.22 -19.42 5.18
CA ALA A 78 -30.54 -18.14 5.84
C ALA A 78 -30.27 -16.94 4.92
N LYS A 79 -29.16 -16.93 4.18
CA LYS A 79 -28.85 -15.89 3.18
C LYS A 79 -29.90 -15.80 2.08
N THR A 80 -30.39 -16.95 1.61
CA THR A 80 -31.43 -17.04 0.57
C THR A 80 -32.74 -16.44 1.07
N TYR A 81 -33.15 -16.72 2.30
CA TYR A 81 -34.31 -16.08 2.92
C TYR A 81 -34.13 -14.57 3.09
N LEU A 82 -33.03 -14.15 3.71
CA LEU A 82 -32.76 -12.77 4.09
C LEU A 82 -32.75 -11.81 2.87
N ILE A 83 -32.13 -12.25 1.76
CA ILE A 83 -32.00 -11.44 0.55
C ILE A 83 -33.33 -11.34 -0.20
N TYR A 84 -34.08 -12.44 -0.32
CA TYR A 84 -35.19 -12.54 -1.27
C TYR A 84 -36.59 -12.49 -0.64
N VAL A 85 -36.74 -12.77 0.66
CA VAL A 85 -38.02 -12.55 1.37
C VAL A 85 -38.23 -11.06 1.67
N SER A 86 -37.16 -10.31 1.98
CA SER A 86 -37.23 -8.86 2.26
C SER A 86 -37.55 -7.97 1.05
N HIS A 87 -37.30 -8.46 -0.18
CA HIS A 87 -37.49 -7.67 -1.41
C HIS A 87 -38.80 -7.97 -2.18
N PHE A 88 -39.45 -9.12 -1.96
CA PHE A 88 -40.47 -9.65 -2.88
C PHE A 88 -41.89 -9.74 -2.29
N VAL A 89 -42.30 -8.78 -1.45
CA VAL A 89 -43.70 -8.64 -0.98
C VAL A 89 -44.70 -8.33 -2.12
N SER A 90 -44.25 -8.16 -3.37
CA SER A 90 -45.14 -7.99 -4.54
C SER A 90 -45.05 -9.17 -5.50
N ARG A 91 -46.00 -10.12 -5.34
CA ARG A 91 -46.40 -11.18 -6.26
C ARG A 91 -46.02 -10.93 -7.72
N LYS A 92 -45.16 -11.78 -8.32
CA LYS A 92 -45.22 -12.13 -9.75
C LYS A 92 -44.73 -13.57 -9.98
N GLN A 93 -45.66 -14.41 -10.44
CA GLN A 93 -45.41 -15.78 -10.93
C GLN A 93 -44.47 -15.80 -12.14
N THR A 94 -43.60 -16.80 -12.24
CA THR A 94 -43.34 -17.47 -13.54
C THR A 94 -42.68 -18.85 -13.43
N ARG A 95 -42.88 -19.66 -14.48
CA ARG A 95 -42.58 -21.10 -14.63
C ARG A 95 -41.22 -21.41 -15.28
N GLN A 96 -40.63 -22.52 -14.80
CA GLN A 96 -39.69 -23.51 -15.38
C GLN A 96 -38.42 -23.05 -16.14
N ILE A 97 -37.27 -23.55 -15.66
CA ILE A 97 -35.92 -23.35 -16.18
C ILE A 97 -35.47 -24.63 -16.91
N SER A 98 -34.96 -24.51 -18.13
CA SER A 98 -34.09 -25.52 -18.74
C SER A 98 -33.03 -24.89 -19.65
N SER A 99 -31.75 -25.09 -19.32
CA SER A 99 -30.74 -25.75 -20.18
C SER A 99 -29.31 -25.56 -19.66
N ALA A 100 -28.65 -26.68 -19.35
CA ALA A 100 -27.25 -27.05 -19.62
C ALA A 100 -26.13 -25.97 -19.70
N THR A 101 -26.02 -25.11 -18.70
CA THR A 101 -24.77 -24.59 -18.10
C THR A 101 -25.21 -23.87 -16.83
N GLU A 102 -25.02 -24.47 -15.65
CA GLU A 102 -25.76 -24.12 -14.41
C GLU A 102 -25.39 -22.76 -13.78
N GLU A 103 -25.70 -21.66 -14.46
CA GLU A 103 -25.81 -20.33 -13.86
C GLU A 103 -27.29 -19.98 -13.67
N TRP A 104 -27.74 -20.02 -12.42
CA TRP A 104 -29.10 -19.62 -12.05
C TRP A 104 -29.26 -18.09 -12.13
N PHE A 105 -30.43 -17.61 -12.57
CA PHE A 105 -30.75 -16.18 -12.60
C PHE A 105 -32.23 -15.91 -12.26
N ILE A 106 -32.53 -14.68 -11.82
CA ILE A 106 -33.87 -14.16 -11.58
C ILE A 106 -34.23 -13.22 -12.73
N GLY A 107 -35.33 -13.50 -13.41
CA GLY A 107 -35.89 -12.65 -14.46
C GLY A 107 -37.34 -12.28 -14.15
N CYS A 108 -37.80 -11.12 -14.60
CA CYS A 108 -39.23 -10.84 -14.59
C CYS A 108 -39.98 -11.77 -15.57
N SER A 109 -41.28 -12.00 -15.37
CA SER A 109 -42.10 -12.91 -16.17
C SER A 109 -42.13 -12.65 -17.68
N ASN A 110 -41.77 -11.42 -18.09
CA ASN A 110 -41.73 -10.99 -19.49
C ASN A 110 -40.30 -10.97 -20.06
N TRP A 111 -39.32 -11.49 -19.31
CA TRP A 111 -37.95 -11.62 -19.79
C TRP A 111 -37.90 -12.65 -20.92
N CYS A 112 -37.32 -12.26 -22.06
CA CYS A 112 -37.04 -13.18 -23.15
C CYS A 112 -35.62 -12.94 -23.67
N ASP A 113 -34.98 -14.04 -24.07
CA ASP A 113 -33.59 -14.06 -24.55
C ASP A 113 -33.40 -13.31 -25.89
N LYS A 114 -34.52 -13.01 -26.57
CA LYS A 114 -34.55 -12.39 -27.89
C LYS A 114 -35.23 -11.01 -27.84
N VAL A 115 -34.39 -9.98 -27.81
CA VAL A 115 -34.68 -8.65 -28.37
C VAL A 115 -35.67 -7.79 -27.58
N LYS A 116 -35.18 -7.14 -26.52
CA LYS A 116 -35.45 -5.72 -26.17
C LYS A 116 -34.51 -5.28 -25.06
N LYS A 117 -33.36 -4.71 -25.43
CA LYS A 117 -32.50 -3.99 -24.48
C LYS A 117 -33.31 -2.85 -23.86
N GLY A 118 -33.62 -2.97 -22.56
CA GLY A 118 -33.92 -1.81 -21.72
C GLY A 118 -35.24 -1.75 -20.94
N LYS A 119 -36.07 -2.80 -20.80
CA LYS A 119 -37.32 -2.69 -20.01
C LYS A 119 -37.70 -3.87 -19.09
N HIS A 120 -36.76 -4.76 -18.78
CA HIS A 120 -37.03 -5.94 -17.95
C HIS A 120 -35.92 -6.15 -16.91
N TYR A 121 -36.30 -6.48 -15.67
CA TYR A 121 -35.38 -6.79 -14.58
C TYR A 121 -34.76 -8.17 -14.80
N PHE A 122 -33.43 -8.26 -14.73
CA PHE A 122 -32.69 -9.52 -14.70
C PHE A 122 -31.52 -9.39 -13.71
N GLU A 123 -31.28 -10.43 -12.90
CA GLU A 123 -30.17 -10.51 -11.96
C GLU A 123 -29.65 -11.96 -11.90
N LYS A 124 -28.32 -12.15 -12.01
CA LYS A 124 -27.71 -13.47 -11.83
C LYS A 124 -27.71 -13.84 -10.35
N LEU A 125 -28.03 -15.09 -10.00
CA LEU A 125 -27.89 -15.55 -8.61
C LEU A 125 -26.42 -15.54 -8.21
N LYS A 126 -26.17 -15.14 -6.96
CA LYS A 126 -24.85 -15.28 -6.34
C LYS A 126 -24.63 -16.74 -5.92
N ASN A 127 -23.38 -17.19 -5.93
CA ASN A 127 -22.99 -18.58 -5.61
C ASN A 127 -23.33 -19.03 -4.16
N ASP A 128 -23.60 -18.08 -3.26
CA ASP A 128 -23.94 -18.31 -1.86
C ASP A 128 -25.45 -18.32 -1.58
N VAL A 129 -26.27 -18.37 -2.64
CA VAL A 129 -27.73 -18.53 -2.61
C VAL A 129 -28.08 -19.96 -2.99
N ASP A 130 -29.07 -20.54 -2.33
CA ASP A 130 -29.66 -21.83 -2.67
C ASP A 130 -30.76 -21.64 -3.73
N PRO A 131 -30.55 -22.08 -4.98
CA PRO A 131 -31.52 -21.85 -6.06
C PRO A 131 -32.81 -22.65 -5.90
N GLU A 132 -32.74 -23.82 -5.27
CA GLU A 132 -33.88 -24.72 -5.09
C GLU A 132 -34.80 -24.18 -4.00
N LEU A 133 -34.21 -23.74 -2.89
CA LEU A 133 -34.92 -23.03 -1.83
C LEU A 133 -35.54 -21.72 -2.34
N LEU A 134 -34.81 -20.95 -3.15
CA LEU A 134 -35.34 -19.74 -3.77
C LEU A 134 -36.54 -20.04 -4.67
N GLY A 135 -36.49 -21.15 -5.42
CA GLY A 135 -37.62 -21.63 -6.23
C GLY A 135 -38.86 -21.94 -5.38
N ARG A 136 -38.68 -22.61 -4.24
CA ARG A 136 -39.77 -22.89 -3.27
C ARG A 136 -40.37 -21.60 -2.70
N LEU A 137 -39.53 -20.61 -2.37
CA LEU A 137 -39.97 -19.29 -1.91
C LEU A 137 -40.79 -18.54 -2.97
N PHE A 138 -40.33 -18.53 -4.23
CA PHE A 138 -41.10 -17.92 -5.32
C PHE A 138 -42.43 -18.62 -5.59
N ASN A 139 -42.54 -19.91 -5.30
CA ASN A 139 -43.78 -20.68 -5.41
C ASN A 139 -44.73 -20.48 -4.22
N GLY A 140 -44.36 -19.67 -3.23
CA GLY A 140 -45.20 -19.36 -2.07
C GLY A 140 -45.33 -20.52 -1.09
N GLU A 141 -44.37 -21.45 -1.08
CA GLU A 141 -44.32 -22.50 -0.06
C GLU A 141 -44.00 -21.87 1.30
N ASN A 142 -44.90 -22.06 2.26
CA ASN A 142 -44.71 -21.61 3.63
C ASN A 142 -43.73 -22.56 4.30
N LEU A 143 -42.51 -22.11 4.53
CA LEU A 143 -41.51 -22.86 5.28
C LEU A 143 -41.54 -22.40 6.73
N GLU A 144 -42.33 -23.10 7.53
CA GLU A 144 -42.45 -22.89 8.98
C GLU A 144 -41.18 -23.29 9.77
N SER A 145 -40.06 -23.57 9.10
CA SER A 145 -38.90 -24.27 9.68
C SER A 145 -37.60 -23.47 9.79
N ILE A 146 -37.63 -22.15 9.64
CA ILE A 146 -36.46 -21.34 10.02
C ILE A 146 -36.95 -20.42 11.12
N GLY A 147 -36.52 -20.75 12.34
CA GLY A 147 -36.94 -20.10 13.57
C GLY A 147 -36.90 -18.58 13.42
N GLU A 148 -37.85 -17.93 14.09
CA GLU A 148 -37.86 -16.50 14.38
C GLU A 148 -36.42 -16.00 14.35
N ILE A 149 -36.04 -15.23 13.32
CA ILE A 149 -34.74 -14.55 13.27
C ILE A 149 -34.84 -13.59 14.44
N GLY A 150 -34.46 -14.08 15.62
CA GLY A 150 -34.73 -13.43 16.89
C GLY A 150 -34.20 -12.02 16.80
N GLU A 151 -34.95 -11.08 17.37
CA GLU A 151 -34.64 -9.67 17.43
C GLU A 151 -33.18 -9.42 17.85
N ALA A 152 -32.24 -9.49 16.91
CA ALA A 152 -30.83 -9.22 17.15
C ALA A 152 -30.63 -7.71 17.05
N ASN A 153 -31.39 -6.97 17.87
CA ASN A 153 -31.31 -5.53 18.04
C ASN A 153 -29.95 -5.09 18.63
N SER A 154 -29.14 -6.04 19.11
CA SER A 154 -27.80 -5.80 19.63
C SER A 154 -26.73 -6.64 18.91
N CYS A 155 -25.69 -5.99 18.39
CA CYS A 155 -24.50 -6.66 17.84
C CYS A 155 -23.31 -6.50 18.79
N ASN A 156 -22.41 -7.49 18.83
CA ASN A 156 -21.18 -7.46 19.64
C ASN A 156 -19.93 -7.03 18.85
N VAL A 157 -20.09 -6.61 17.60
CA VAL A 157 -18.96 -6.26 16.73
C VAL A 157 -18.32 -4.95 17.17
N ILE A 158 -17.09 -5.08 17.64
CA ILE A 158 -16.15 -4.00 17.94
C ILE A 158 -14.92 -4.17 17.04
N LEU A 159 -14.43 -3.06 16.51
CA LEU A 159 -13.27 -2.97 15.65
C LEU A 159 -12.30 -1.94 16.22
N SER A 160 -11.02 -2.13 15.92
CA SER A 160 -10.01 -1.08 16.15
C SER A 160 -10.40 0.19 15.38
N SER A 161 -10.09 1.35 15.94
CA SER A 161 -10.31 2.65 15.29
C SER A 161 -9.64 2.75 13.91
N ASN A 162 -8.58 1.98 13.67
CA ASN A 162 -7.87 1.91 12.39
C ASN A 162 -8.58 1.09 11.32
N SER A 163 -9.64 0.36 11.67
CA SER A 163 -10.36 -0.47 10.70
C SER A 163 -10.96 0.41 9.60
N ARG A 164 -10.76 -0.01 8.34
CA ARG A 164 -11.36 0.60 7.16
C ARG A 164 -12.76 0.04 6.86
N ARG A 165 -13.22 -0.97 7.61
CA ARG A 165 -14.53 -1.58 7.42
C ARG A 165 -15.64 -0.58 7.72
N LYS A 166 -16.58 -0.44 6.77
CA LYS A 166 -17.77 0.41 6.90
C LYS A 166 -18.99 -0.37 7.42
N THR A 167 -18.94 -1.71 7.32
CA THR A 167 -20.03 -2.61 7.73
C THR A 167 -19.53 -3.68 8.70
N CYS A 168 -20.41 -4.14 9.59
CA CYS A 168 -20.10 -5.14 10.62
C CYS A 168 -19.96 -6.56 10.03
N GLY A 169 -20.44 -6.79 8.81
CA GLY A 169 -20.41 -8.08 8.12
C GLY A 169 -21.49 -9.06 8.57
N PHE A 170 -22.43 -8.61 9.40
CA PHE A 170 -23.65 -9.34 9.77
C PHE A 170 -24.87 -8.58 9.26
N LEU A 171 -25.94 -9.31 9.00
CA LEU A 171 -27.21 -8.74 8.56
C LEU A 171 -28.06 -8.38 9.79
N HIS A 172 -28.62 -7.19 9.78
CA HIS A 172 -29.48 -6.69 10.85
C HIS A 172 -30.82 -6.26 10.27
N GLN A 173 -31.91 -6.51 11.01
CA GLN A 173 -33.20 -5.91 10.72
C GLN A 173 -33.17 -4.47 11.20
N HIS A 174 -33.48 -3.54 10.30
CA HIS A 174 -33.57 -2.12 10.62
C HIS A 174 -35.03 -1.74 10.89
N SER A 175 -35.24 -0.54 11.46
CA SER A 175 -36.55 -0.01 11.82
C SER A 175 -37.53 0.16 10.64
N ASP A 176 -37.07 -0.02 9.41
CA ASP A 176 -37.86 -0.01 8.18
C ASP A 176 -38.17 -1.43 7.66
N ASP A 177 -38.06 -2.45 8.51
CA ASP A 177 -38.18 -3.89 8.22
C ASP A 177 -37.25 -4.40 7.12
N ARG A 178 -36.28 -3.59 6.69
CA ARG A 178 -35.27 -4.00 5.71
C ARG A 178 -34.10 -4.65 6.43
N ILE A 179 -33.65 -5.74 5.83
CA ILE A 179 -32.49 -6.49 6.32
C ILE A 179 -31.28 -6.12 5.47
N LYS A 180 -30.29 -5.48 6.08
CA LYS A 180 -29.05 -5.04 5.41
C LYS A 180 -27.86 -5.18 6.34
N GLU A 181 -26.65 -5.04 5.79
CA GLU A 181 -25.45 -5.07 6.61
C GLU A 181 -25.42 -3.90 7.60
N GLY A 182 -25.07 -4.21 8.84
CA GLY A 182 -25.03 -3.21 9.91
C GLY A 182 -23.93 -2.18 9.70
N ARG A 183 -24.25 -0.90 9.91
CA ARG A 183 -23.30 0.20 9.75
C ARG A 183 -22.35 0.29 10.95
N ILE A 184 -21.06 0.44 10.66
CA ILE A 184 -20.04 0.72 11.68
C ILE A 184 -19.91 2.24 11.89
N VAL A 185 -19.88 2.65 13.15
CA VAL A 185 -19.73 4.02 13.62
C VAL A 185 -18.54 4.17 14.57
N GLU A 186 -18.01 5.38 14.69
CA GLU A 186 -16.88 5.69 15.57
C GLU A 186 -17.34 6.11 16.96
N HIS A 187 -16.77 5.48 17.98
CA HIS A 187 -16.95 5.81 19.39
C HIS A 187 -15.68 6.45 19.93
N LYS A 188 -15.64 7.78 19.95
CA LYS A 188 -14.47 8.56 20.40
C LYS A 188 -14.26 8.42 21.91
N CYS A 189 -12.99 8.45 22.31
CA CYS A 189 -12.59 8.41 23.71
C CYS A 189 -11.98 9.76 24.16
N LYS A 190 -12.28 10.16 25.40
CA LYS A 190 -11.72 11.38 26.01
C LYS A 190 -10.43 11.13 26.80
N ASN A 191 -10.05 9.86 27.00
CA ASN A 191 -8.86 9.51 27.77
C ASN A 191 -7.57 10.02 27.10
N LYS A 192 -6.61 10.46 27.92
CA LYS A 192 -5.32 11.01 27.46
C LYS A 192 -4.15 10.20 28.02
N PHE A 193 -3.17 9.94 27.16
CA PHE A 193 -1.89 9.35 27.51
C PHE A 193 -0.82 10.43 27.57
N TYR A 194 -0.07 10.45 28.66
CA TYR A 194 1.08 11.32 28.85
C TYR A 194 2.34 10.45 28.83
N LYS A 195 3.31 10.87 28.03
CA LYS A 195 4.68 10.34 28.04
C LYS A 195 5.59 11.40 28.63
N ILE A 196 6.30 11.06 29.70
CA ILE A 196 7.29 11.96 30.30
C ILE A 196 8.64 11.27 30.20
N ILE A 197 9.54 11.85 29.41
CA ILE A 197 10.88 11.32 29.12
C ILE A 197 11.91 12.25 29.79
N PRO A 198 12.72 11.76 30.74
CA PRO A 198 13.88 12.50 31.25
C PRO A 198 14.82 12.92 30.12
N LEU A 199 15.42 14.12 30.21
CA LEU A 199 16.44 14.53 29.24
C LEU A 199 17.71 13.68 29.31
N ASP A 200 18.06 13.22 30.51
CA ASP A 200 19.18 12.32 30.75
C ASP A 200 18.68 10.94 31.19
N LEU A 201 18.54 10.04 30.22
CA LEU A 201 18.16 8.65 30.45
C LEU A 201 19.27 7.82 31.10
N LYS A 202 20.53 8.30 31.14
CA LYS A 202 21.59 7.60 31.88
C LYS A 202 21.44 7.82 33.38
N LYS A 203 21.07 9.04 33.78
CA LYS A 203 20.83 9.39 35.19
C LYS A 203 19.45 8.93 35.67
N THR A 204 18.43 8.97 34.82
CA THR A 204 17.07 8.51 35.13
C THR A 204 16.57 7.56 34.04
N PRO A 205 16.81 6.24 34.16
CA PRO A 205 16.53 5.27 33.09
C PRO A 205 15.05 4.90 32.94
N TYR A 206 14.14 5.69 33.53
CA TYR A 206 12.72 5.40 33.55
C TYR A 206 11.92 6.46 32.78
N VAL A 207 10.99 5.99 31.94
CA VAL A 207 10.01 6.84 31.26
C VAL A 207 8.67 6.66 31.96
N ILE A 208 8.02 7.77 32.33
CA ILE A 208 6.70 7.70 32.98
C ILE A 208 5.62 7.73 31.90
N LEU A 209 4.69 6.78 32.00
CA LEU A 209 3.47 6.71 31.21
C LEU A 209 2.27 6.91 32.12
N ILE A 210 1.41 7.88 31.81
CA ILE A 210 0.20 8.17 32.59
C ILE A 210 -1.00 8.08 31.67
N SER A 211 -1.96 7.22 32.01
CA SER A 211 -3.32 7.26 31.47
C SER A 211 -4.15 8.15 32.38
N LYS A 212 -4.73 9.24 31.87
CA LYS A 212 -5.53 10.18 32.65
C LYS A 212 -6.91 10.34 32.02
N GLY A 213 -7.90 9.84 32.74
CA GLY A 213 -9.30 9.84 32.34
C GLY A 213 -9.91 8.45 32.50
N ILE A 214 -11.17 8.35 32.13
CA ILE A 214 -11.92 7.09 32.10
C ILE A 214 -12.14 6.74 30.63
N HIS A 215 -11.85 5.50 30.24
CA HIS A 215 -12.25 4.99 28.93
C HIS A 215 -13.75 4.75 28.92
N THR A 216 -14.46 5.27 27.93
CA THR A 216 -15.92 5.14 27.76
C THR A 216 -16.26 4.20 26.60
N HIS A 217 -15.50 3.13 26.49
CA HIS A 217 -15.63 2.12 25.45
C HIS A 217 -14.95 0.84 25.93
N HIS A 218 -15.37 -0.31 25.43
CA HIS A 218 -14.65 -1.56 25.63
C HIS A 218 -13.18 -1.47 25.13
N PRO A 219 -12.19 -2.15 25.74
CA PRO A 219 -10.86 -2.28 25.18
C PRO A 219 -10.89 -2.69 23.68
N PRO A 220 -10.17 -1.98 22.79
CA PRO A 220 -10.16 -2.29 21.36
C PRO A 220 -9.55 -3.66 21.10
N PRO A 221 -10.00 -4.42 20.08
CA PRO A 221 -9.31 -5.64 19.67
C PRO A 221 -7.83 -5.35 19.37
N PRO A 222 -6.90 -6.24 19.79
CA PRO A 222 -5.48 -6.04 19.57
C PRO A 222 -5.16 -6.08 18.08
N SER A 223 -4.59 -4.99 17.55
CA SER A 223 -4.18 -4.90 16.14
C SER A 223 -2.68 -5.10 15.91
N ASN A 224 -1.87 -5.03 16.98
CA ASN A 224 -0.41 -5.12 16.91
C ASN A 224 0.07 -6.27 17.79
N VAL A 225 1.11 -6.96 17.33
CA VAL A 225 1.81 -7.98 18.12
C VAL A 225 2.69 -7.28 19.16
N PRO A 226 2.58 -7.62 20.46
CA PRO A 226 3.49 -7.14 21.50
C PRO A 226 4.96 -7.37 21.16
N SER A 227 5.85 -6.46 21.58
CA SER A 227 7.27 -6.52 21.21
C SER A 227 8.00 -7.72 21.82
N ASP A 228 7.60 -8.15 23.01
CA ASP A 228 8.12 -9.33 23.71
C ASP A 228 7.78 -10.63 22.98
N ILE A 229 6.56 -10.76 22.47
CA ILE A 229 6.15 -11.86 21.60
C ILE A 229 6.95 -11.81 20.29
N THR A 230 7.09 -10.62 19.71
CA THR A 230 7.89 -10.42 18.49
C THR A 230 9.36 -10.80 18.70
N GLU A 231 9.95 -10.44 19.83
CA GLU A 231 11.35 -10.74 20.16
C GLU A 231 11.55 -12.23 20.46
N LYS A 232 10.62 -12.88 21.16
CA LYS A 232 10.63 -14.33 21.35
C LYS A 232 10.49 -15.07 20.03
N LEU A 233 9.60 -14.64 19.14
CA LEU A 233 9.47 -15.21 17.79
C LEU A 233 10.79 -15.07 17.02
N LYS A 234 11.45 -13.91 17.09
CA LYS A 234 12.77 -13.70 16.48
C LYS A 234 13.84 -14.65 17.05
N LYS A 235 13.97 -14.72 18.38
CA LYS A 235 14.94 -15.62 19.03
C LYS A 235 14.68 -17.09 18.70
N MET A 236 13.42 -17.51 18.67
CA MET A 236 13.04 -18.86 18.24
C MET A 236 13.48 -19.12 16.80
N ILE A 237 13.24 -18.16 15.89
CA ILE A 237 13.69 -18.25 14.50
C ILE A 237 15.22 -18.34 14.43
N GLU A 238 15.93 -17.50 15.19
CA GLU A 238 17.40 -17.46 15.23
C GLU A 238 17.99 -18.80 15.71
N VAL A 239 17.56 -19.31 16.87
CA VAL A 239 18.07 -20.56 17.48
C VAL A 239 17.81 -21.78 16.58
N GLU A 240 16.59 -21.92 16.06
CA GLU A 240 16.21 -23.10 15.25
C GLU A 240 16.87 -23.08 13.87
N SER A 241 17.26 -21.90 13.41
CA SER A 241 17.98 -21.75 12.15
C SER A 241 19.45 -22.15 12.22
N GLU A 242 20.04 -22.18 13.42
CA GLU A 242 21.37 -22.72 13.68
C GLU A 242 21.35 -24.26 13.73
N GLU A 243 20.23 -24.88 14.13
CA GLU A 243 20.11 -26.33 14.34
C GLU A 243 19.45 -27.11 13.18
N LEU A 244 18.59 -26.49 12.35
CA LEU A 244 17.80 -27.21 11.32
C LEU A 244 17.91 -26.61 9.91
N VAL A 245 18.66 -27.30 9.04
CA VAL A 245 18.91 -26.94 7.63
C VAL A 245 17.61 -26.85 6.77
N ASN A 246 16.48 -27.45 7.19
CA ASN A 246 15.28 -27.64 6.35
C ASN A 246 13.90 -27.27 6.99
N ILE A 247 13.81 -26.12 7.67
CA ILE A 247 12.52 -25.52 8.07
C ILE A 247 11.86 -24.77 6.89
N THR A 248 10.54 -24.76 6.82
CA THR A 248 9.71 -23.94 5.91
C THR A 248 8.85 -23.00 6.74
N ALA A 249 8.35 -21.89 6.19
CA ALA A 249 7.44 -21.00 6.91
C ALA A 249 6.23 -21.75 7.52
N ARG A 250 5.73 -22.76 6.79
CA ARG A 250 4.66 -23.64 7.29
C ARG A 250 5.11 -24.52 8.47
N LYS A 251 6.34 -25.07 8.47
CA LYS A 251 6.90 -25.82 9.61
C LYS A 251 7.17 -24.93 10.83
N LEU A 252 7.57 -23.69 10.62
CA LEU A 252 7.80 -22.70 11.67
C LEU A 252 6.48 -22.29 12.35
N ILE A 253 5.40 -22.19 11.57
CA ILE A 253 4.06 -21.79 12.04
C ILE A 253 3.25 -23.00 12.56
N SER A 254 3.64 -24.24 12.24
CA SER A 254 2.95 -25.44 12.68
C SER A 254 3.51 -26.03 13.98
N GLY A 255 2.68 -26.06 15.03
CA GLY A 255 2.73 -27.07 16.09
C GLY A 255 3.95 -27.04 16.99
N ASN A 256 5.00 -27.78 16.61
CA ASN A 256 6.02 -28.22 17.55
C ASN A 256 6.89 -27.08 18.09
N LEU A 257 7.35 -26.15 17.24
CA LEU A 257 8.17 -25.02 17.68
C LEU A 257 7.37 -23.99 18.48
N ILE A 258 6.15 -23.68 18.02
CA ILE A 258 5.25 -22.77 18.73
C ILE A 258 4.88 -23.36 20.10
N LYS A 259 4.69 -24.69 20.17
CA LYS A 259 4.41 -25.40 21.41
C LYS A 259 5.61 -25.41 22.35
N ALA A 260 6.82 -25.59 21.83
CA ALA A 260 8.04 -25.53 22.63
C ALA A 260 8.30 -24.11 23.18
N THR A 261 8.09 -23.08 22.36
CA THR A 261 8.46 -21.69 22.71
C THR A 261 7.37 -20.97 23.50
N PHE A 262 6.10 -21.17 23.14
CA PHE A 262 4.96 -20.44 23.70
C PHE A 262 3.97 -21.35 24.44
N GLY A 263 4.16 -22.67 24.45
CA GLY A 263 3.21 -23.61 25.05
C GLY A 263 1.88 -23.74 24.30
N ARG A 264 1.80 -23.22 23.07
CA ARG A 264 0.58 -23.18 22.24
C ARG A 264 0.76 -23.97 20.96
N GLU A 265 -0.28 -24.58 20.42
CA GLU A 265 -0.16 -25.42 19.22
C GLU A 265 -0.15 -24.61 17.93
N TYR A 266 -0.75 -23.42 17.93
CA TYR A 266 -0.86 -22.59 16.74
C TYR A 266 -0.51 -21.13 17.02
N LEU A 267 0.10 -20.45 16.05
CA LEU A 267 0.52 -19.05 16.17
C LEU A 267 -0.64 -18.08 16.53
N PRO A 268 -1.89 -18.23 16.01
CA PRO A 268 -3.01 -17.41 16.46
C PRO A 268 -3.39 -17.58 17.94
N GLN A 269 -3.00 -18.70 18.57
CA GLN A 269 -3.19 -18.93 20.00
C GLN A 269 -2.11 -18.24 20.86
N VAL A 270 -1.02 -17.76 20.25
CA VAL A 270 0.02 -16.99 20.94
C VAL A 270 -0.48 -15.57 21.20
N HIS A 271 -1.15 -14.96 20.22
CA HIS A 271 -1.79 -13.64 20.37
C HIS A 271 -2.79 -13.39 19.24
N ALA A 272 -3.94 -12.78 19.54
CA ALA A 272 -5.02 -12.59 18.58
C ALA A 272 -4.63 -11.76 17.33
N SER A 273 -3.67 -10.84 17.45
CA SER A 273 -3.17 -10.07 16.28
C SER A 273 -2.38 -10.92 15.27
N LEU A 274 -1.96 -12.13 15.64
CA LEU A 274 -1.28 -13.08 14.75
C LEU A 274 -2.27 -13.90 13.89
N ASN A 275 -3.57 -13.61 14.01
CA ASN A 275 -4.63 -14.26 13.23
C ASN A 275 -4.74 -13.71 11.79
N ASN A 276 -4.20 -12.51 11.51
CA ASN A 276 -4.14 -11.93 10.17
C ASN A 276 -3.01 -12.58 9.37
N MET A 277 -3.26 -13.79 8.91
CA MET A 277 -2.38 -14.58 8.06
C MET A 277 -2.40 -14.11 6.59
N ASP A 278 -2.06 -12.84 6.32
CA ASP A 278 -1.49 -12.49 5.01
C ASP A 278 -0.02 -12.98 4.99
N ASN A 279 0.10 -14.31 4.95
CA ASN A 279 1.28 -15.15 5.13
C ASN A 279 2.34 -15.03 4.03
N THR A 280 2.17 -14.14 3.04
CA THR A 280 3.05 -14.07 1.88
C THR A 280 4.39 -13.41 2.23
N ILE A 281 4.40 -12.42 3.13
CA ILE A 281 5.61 -11.61 3.39
C ILE A 281 6.51 -12.26 4.42
N LEU A 282 5.98 -12.77 5.54
CA LEU A 282 6.79 -13.56 6.49
C LEU A 282 7.34 -14.83 5.83
N GLY A 283 6.55 -15.48 4.97
CA GLY A 283 7.00 -16.60 4.16
C GLY A 283 8.08 -16.21 3.14
N LEU A 284 7.90 -15.10 2.42
CA LEU A 284 8.89 -14.60 1.46
C LEU A 284 10.17 -14.13 2.16
N THR A 285 10.09 -13.35 3.24
CA THR A 285 11.25 -12.93 4.05
C THR A 285 12.00 -14.15 4.59
N TYR A 286 11.28 -15.19 5.04
CA TYR A 286 11.88 -16.44 5.47
C TYR A 286 12.57 -17.20 4.32
N ASN A 287 11.92 -17.33 3.15
CA ASN A 287 12.48 -18.05 2.00
C ASN A 287 13.67 -17.30 1.36
N ILE A 288 13.64 -15.96 1.34
CA ILE A 288 14.78 -15.10 0.95
C ILE A 288 15.93 -15.28 1.94
N TRP A 289 15.63 -15.23 3.25
CA TRP A 289 16.62 -15.41 4.31
C TRP A 289 17.27 -16.80 4.28
N LYS A 290 16.52 -17.82 3.86
CA LYS A 290 17.01 -19.18 3.66
C LYS A 290 17.91 -19.37 2.44
N CYS A 291 18.17 -18.33 1.65
CA CYS A 291 18.88 -18.42 0.39
C CYS A 291 18.28 -19.50 -0.53
N GLU A 292 16.94 -19.62 -0.59
CA GLU A 292 16.33 -20.53 -1.56
C GLU A 292 16.84 -20.17 -2.96
N GLU A 293 17.32 -21.18 -3.68
CA GLU A 293 18.07 -21.02 -4.93
C GLU A 293 17.32 -20.15 -5.96
N LYS A 294 15.99 -20.23 -5.96
CA LYS A 294 15.13 -19.41 -6.84
C LYS A 294 15.23 -17.88 -6.58
N TYR A 295 15.61 -17.42 -5.39
CA TYR A 295 15.79 -15.99 -5.07
C TYR A 295 17.25 -15.56 -5.01
N LEU A 296 18.16 -16.52 -4.84
CA LEU A 296 19.59 -16.27 -4.71
C LEU A 296 20.11 -15.45 -5.91
N GLY A 297 20.93 -14.45 -5.61
CA GLY A 297 21.55 -13.57 -6.60
C GLY A 297 20.62 -12.52 -7.22
N TYR A 298 19.31 -12.53 -6.91
CA TYR A 298 18.35 -11.55 -7.46
C TYR A 298 17.61 -10.78 -6.37
N VAL A 299 17.09 -11.43 -5.34
CA VAL A 299 16.44 -10.72 -4.23
C VAL A 299 17.48 -10.33 -3.19
N GLN A 300 17.72 -9.03 -3.06
CA GLN A 300 18.80 -8.50 -2.22
C GLN A 300 18.34 -8.24 -0.80
N GLN A 301 17.13 -7.70 -0.63
CA GLN A 301 16.62 -7.36 0.69
C GLN A 301 15.12 -7.52 0.78
N SER A 302 14.65 -8.00 1.93
CA SER A 302 13.25 -7.93 2.35
C SER A 302 13.20 -7.33 3.74
N ALA A 303 12.44 -6.24 3.90
CA ALA A 303 12.34 -5.51 5.16
C ALA A 303 10.90 -5.14 5.48
N THR A 304 10.54 -5.25 6.75
CA THR A 304 9.31 -4.67 7.31
C THR A 304 9.69 -3.68 8.41
N PHE A 305 9.14 -2.47 8.35
CA PHE A 305 9.43 -1.40 9.29
C PHE A 305 8.29 -1.21 10.31
N SER A 306 8.59 -0.51 11.40
CA SER A 306 7.65 -0.28 12.51
C SER A 306 6.36 0.45 12.14
N ASN A 307 6.34 1.17 11.01
CA ASN A 307 5.15 1.82 10.46
C ASN A 307 4.34 0.91 9.51
N GLY A 308 4.69 -0.36 9.38
CA GLY A 308 4.07 -1.30 8.45
C GLY A 308 4.55 -1.14 7.00
N HIS A 309 5.57 -0.32 6.75
CA HIS A 309 6.24 -0.27 5.44
C HIS A 309 6.90 -1.61 5.16
N ILE A 310 6.60 -2.18 4.01
CA ILE A 310 7.20 -3.39 3.44
C ILE A 310 8.04 -2.94 2.24
N MET A 311 9.24 -3.48 2.13
CA MET A 311 10.15 -3.21 1.03
C MET A 311 10.87 -4.49 0.63
N VAL A 312 10.80 -4.87 -0.64
CA VAL A 312 11.57 -5.98 -1.20
C VAL A 312 12.37 -5.45 -2.39
N ILE A 313 13.70 -5.49 -2.30
CA ILE A 313 14.62 -5.02 -3.34
C ILE A 313 15.09 -6.22 -4.15
N CYS A 314 14.94 -6.11 -5.46
CA CYS A 314 15.35 -7.12 -6.42
C CYS A 314 16.25 -6.49 -7.49
N MET A 315 17.45 -7.03 -7.65
CA MET A 315 18.48 -6.60 -8.59
C MET A 315 19.57 -7.68 -8.62
N SER A 316 20.03 -8.10 -9.79
CA SER A 316 21.20 -8.99 -9.88
C SER A 316 22.52 -8.22 -9.87
N GLU A 317 23.63 -8.92 -9.65
CA GLU A 317 24.97 -8.32 -9.74
C GLU A 317 25.24 -7.74 -11.15
N VAL A 318 24.79 -8.42 -12.21
CA VAL A 318 24.93 -7.95 -13.60
C VAL A 318 24.13 -6.66 -13.80
N MET A 319 22.89 -6.61 -13.29
CA MET A 319 22.04 -5.42 -13.33
C MET A 319 22.69 -4.24 -12.59
N ALA A 320 23.22 -4.48 -11.40
CA ALA A 320 23.89 -3.46 -10.60
C ALA A 320 25.12 -2.87 -11.34
N HIS A 321 25.98 -3.74 -11.89
CA HIS A 321 27.13 -3.30 -12.69
C HIS A 321 26.72 -2.49 -13.91
N ALA A 322 25.67 -2.93 -14.63
CA ALA A 322 25.14 -2.19 -15.77
C ALA A 322 24.58 -0.83 -15.36
N TRP A 323 23.85 -0.75 -14.24
CA TRP A 323 23.28 0.50 -13.74
C TRP A 323 24.34 1.56 -13.43
N THR A 324 25.48 1.16 -12.86
CA THR A 324 26.58 2.10 -12.56
C THR A 324 27.21 2.77 -13.79
N LYS A 325 27.00 2.20 -14.98
CA LYS A 325 27.55 2.69 -16.25
C LYS A 325 26.62 3.67 -16.97
N LEU A 326 25.38 3.80 -16.51
CA LEU A 326 24.40 4.66 -17.16
C LEU A 326 24.76 6.14 -16.98
N GLU A 327 24.44 6.95 -17.99
CA GLU A 327 24.46 8.41 -17.85
C GLU A 327 23.10 8.93 -17.37
N TYR A 328 22.01 8.27 -17.74
CA TYR A 328 20.67 8.59 -17.29
C TYR A 328 19.81 7.33 -17.13
N PHE A 329 18.73 7.43 -16.36
CA PHE A 329 17.75 6.37 -16.19
C PHE A 329 16.40 6.94 -15.73
N GLU A 330 15.35 6.17 -15.93
CA GLU A 330 13.96 6.47 -15.56
C GLU A 330 13.58 5.74 -14.27
N ILE A 331 12.79 6.41 -13.43
CA ILE A 331 12.18 5.85 -12.22
C ILE A 331 10.66 5.99 -12.29
N ASP A 332 9.94 4.89 -12.05
CA ASP A 332 8.47 4.90 -12.06
C ASP A 332 7.88 3.96 -11.00
N LEU A 333 6.66 4.25 -10.54
CA LEU A 333 5.90 3.44 -9.61
C LEU A 333 4.62 2.90 -10.29
N SER A 334 4.53 1.57 -10.38
CA SER A 334 3.40 0.85 -10.96
C SER A 334 2.49 0.23 -9.89
N PHE A 335 1.17 0.24 -10.15
CA PHE A 335 0.12 -0.14 -9.18
C PHE A 335 -0.63 -1.45 -9.52
N LYS A 336 -0.23 -2.18 -10.57
CA LYS A 336 -1.06 -3.27 -11.15
C LYS A 336 -0.45 -4.67 -11.06
N ARG A 337 0.84 -4.78 -10.74
CA ARG A 337 1.55 -6.05 -10.85
C ARG A 337 1.18 -7.03 -9.74
N VAL A 338 1.14 -6.55 -8.50
CA VAL A 338 0.91 -7.37 -7.31
C VAL A 338 -0.52 -7.22 -6.82
N GLN A 339 -1.13 -8.32 -6.35
CA GLN A 339 -2.43 -8.29 -5.68
C GLN A 339 -2.30 -7.64 -4.29
N GLY A 340 -3.23 -6.73 -3.98
CA GLY A 340 -3.30 -6.06 -2.68
C GLY A 340 -2.63 -4.67 -2.69
N ASP A 341 -2.23 -4.20 -1.52
CA ASP A 341 -1.69 -2.85 -1.32
C ASP A 341 -0.18 -2.74 -1.65
N ILE A 342 0.37 -3.63 -2.49
CA ILE A 342 1.80 -3.62 -2.88
C ILE A 342 1.94 -3.07 -4.31
N ASN A 343 2.74 -2.03 -4.43
CA ASN A 343 3.16 -1.42 -5.68
C ASN A 343 4.57 -1.87 -6.05
N GLU A 344 4.95 -1.65 -7.30
CA GLU A 344 6.27 -1.99 -7.86
C GLU A 344 6.94 -0.73 -8.37
N PHE A 345 8.07 -0.37 -7.77
CA PHE A 345 8.95 0.70 -8.24
C PHE A 345 10.02 0.10 -9.14
N GLU A 346 10.26 0.70 -10.29
CA GLU A 346 11.24 0.21 -11.27
C GLU A 346 12.30 1.28 -11.58
N VAL A 347 13.50 0.82 -11.89
CA VAL A 347 14.58 1.62 -12.48
C VAL A 347 14.84 1.12 -13.89
N ASN A 348 14.58 1.95 -14.89
CA ASN A 348 14.58 1.55 -16.29
C ASN A 348 15.52 2.43 -17.13
N CYS A 349 16.08 1.89 -18.21
CA CYS A 349 16.79 2.69 -19.22
C CYS A 349 16.67 2.04 -20.58
N TYR A 350 16.63 2.87 -21.62
CA TYR A 350 16.81 2.38 -22.99
C TYR A 350 18.29 2.13 -23.24
N ASP A 351 18.61 0.91 -23.64
CA ASP A 351 19.93 0.57 -24.11
C ASP A 351 19.95 0.68 -25.65
N SER A 352 20.64 1.71 -26.14
CA SER A 352 20.73 2.00 -27.57
C SER A 352 21.63 1.02 -28.33
N GLN A 353 22.61 0.41 -27.65
CA GLN A 353 23.50 -0.59 -28.24
C GLN A 353 22.73 -1.86 -28.63
N HIS A 354 21.81 -2.30 -27.76
CA HIS A 354 21.02 -3.52 -27.94
C HIS A 354 19.58 -3.23 -28.41
N ASN A 355 19.22 -1.94 -28.53
CA ASN A 355 17.93 -1.45 -29.01
C ASN A 355 16.74 -2.01 -28.20
N MET A 356 16.88 -1.99 -26.87
CA MET A 356 15.88 -2.57 -25.95
C MET A 356 15.77 -1.77 -24.65
N SER A 357 14.61 -1.85 -24.01
CA SER A 357 14.39 -1.32 -22.66
C SER A 357 14.83 -2.35 -21.64
N LEU A 358 15.67 -1.94 -20.69
CA LEU A 358 16.17 -2.78 -19.62
C LEU A 358 15.72 -2.25 -18.26
N THR A 359 15.39 -3.17 -17.36
CA THR A 359 15.15 -2.90 -15.95
C THR A 359 16.41 -3.24 -15.15
N TYR A 360 16.81 -2.34 -14.25
CA TYR A 360 18.04 -2.45 -13.47
C TYR A 360 17.77 -2.74 -11.99
N ALA A 361 16.56 -2.42 -11.52
CA ALA A 361 16.11 -2.80 -10.19
C ALA A 361 14.57 -2.77 -10.11
N HIS A 362 14.03 -3.67 -9.30
CA HIS A 362 12.63 -3.65 -8.86
C HIS A 362 12.59 -3.45 -7.34
N VAL A 363 11.63 -2.66 -6.86
CA VAL A 363 11.31 -2.54 -5.44
C VAL A 363 9.82 -2.72 -5.22
N PHE A 364 9.43 -3.80 -4.56
CA PHE A 364 8.04 -4.02 -4.17
C PHE A 364 7.79 -3.35 -2.81
N THR A 365 6.84 -2.42 -2.78
CA THR A 365 6.56 -1.59 -1.60
C THR A 365 5.09 -1.30 -1.42
N ASN A 366 4.61 -1.25 -0.17
CA ASN A 366 3.22 -0.88 0.14
C ASN A 366 3.03 0.58 0.58
N ILE A 367 4.14 1.31 0.80
CA ILE A 367 4.12 2.72 1.18
C ILE A 367 4.96 3.51 0.19
N ALA A 368 4.40 4.61 -0.31
CA ALA A 368 5.00 5.51 -1.29
C ALA A 368 4.94 6.97 -0.79
N ASP A 369 5.38 7.20 0.45
CA ASP A 369 5.60 8.54 0.98
C ASP A 369 7.10 8.93 0.89
N ALA A 370 7.44 10.18 1.15
CA ALA A 370 8.81 10.68 1.00
C ALA A 370 9.82 9.93 1.88
N ILE A 371 9.42 9.45 3.06
CA ILE A 371 10.30 8.71 3.98
C ILE A 371 10.51 7.29 3.44
N ALA A 372 9.46 6.67 2.90
CA ALA A 372 9.57 5.38 2.24
C ALA A 372 10.49 5.47 1.00
N TYR A 373 10.33 6.49 0.15
CA TYR A 373 11.22 6.73 -0.99
C TYR A 373 12.67 6.98 -0.58
N GLU A 374 12.90 7.82 0.44
CA GLU A 374 14.24 8.02 0.99
C GLU A 374 14.88 6.70 1.43
N ARG A 375 14.13 5.83 2.14
CA ARG A 375 14.62 4.50 2.53
C ARG A 375 14.93 3.62 1.31
N MET A 376 14.04 3.61 0.32
CA MET A 376 14.22 2.82 -0.91
C MET A 376 15.48 3.26 -1.67
N PHE A 377 15.68 4.55 -1.90
CA PHE A 377 16.88 5.05 -2.59
C PHE A 377 18.17 4.77 -1.83
N ASN A 378 18.19 4.99 -0.50
CA ASN A 378 19.38 4.66 0.30
C ASN A 378 19.71 3.16 0.20
N ALA A 379 18.71 2.29 0.33
CA ALA A 379 18.92 0.86 0.23
C ALA A 379 19.36 0.42 -1.17
N LEU A 380 18.80 0.99 -2.24
CA LEU A 380 19.27 0.75 -3.61
C LEU A 380 20.74 1.14 -3.79
N PHE A 381 21.14 2.32 -3.29
CA PHE A 381 22.53 2.79 -3.38
C PHE A 381 23.51 1.91 -2.58
N ASP A 382 23.08 1.46 -1.40
CA ASP A 382 23.86 0.54 -0.57
C ASP A 382 24.04 -0.81 -1.27
N TRP A 383 22.99 -1.37 -1.89
CA TRP A 383 23.07 -2.64 -2.61
C TRP A 383 23.91 -2.57 -3.88
N ILE A 384 23.92 -1.44 -4.58
CA ILE A 384 24.88 -1.23 -5.67
C ILE A 384 26.31 -1.39 -5.13
N TYR A 385 26.63 -0.79 -3.98
CA TYR A 385 27.95 -0.94 -3.37
C TYR A 385 28.23 -2.38 -2.94
N GLN A 386 27.27 -3.07 -2.31
CA GLN A 386 27.45 -4.46 -1.88
C GLN A 386 27.69 -5.41 -3.06
N LEU A 387 26.99 -5.21 -4.18
CA LEU A 387 27.10 -6.09 -5.35
C LEU A 387 28.28 -5.77 -6.27
N THR A 388 28.68 -4.51 -6.37
CA THR A 388 29.69 -4.07 -7.35
C THR A 388 31.02 -3.65 -6.72
N GLY A 389 31.07 -3.50 -5.39
CA GLY A 389 32.18 -2.87 -4.67
C GLY A 389 32.32 -1.37 -4.93
N ASN A 390 31.47 -0.77 -5.78
CA ASN A 390 31.55 0.62 -6.19
C ASN A 390 30.33 1.40 -5.70
N LYS A 391 30.56 2.54 -5.06
CA LYS A 391 29.45 3.44 -4.70
C LYS A 391 28.90 4.11 -5.95
N PRO A 392 27.58 4.34 -6.02
CA PRO A 392 26.99 5.16 -7.08
C PRO A 392 27.71 6.49 -7.23
N GLN A 393 28.07 6.82 -8.46
CA GLN A 393 28.69 8.10 -8.80
C GLN A 393 27.62 9.03 -9.38
N ILE A 394 27.59 10.27 -8.92
CA ILE A 394 26.56 11.26 -9.24
C ILE A 394 27.30 12.45 -9.81
N TYR A 395 26.98 12.84 -11.04
CA TYR A 395 27.82 13.73 -11.83
C TYR A 395 28.02 15.10 -11.16
N HIS A 396 26.97 15.72 -10.61
CA HIS A 396 27.12 17.03 -9.97
C HIS A 396 27.86 17.02 -8.63
N ILE A 397 28.04 15.84 -8.02
CA ILE A 397 28.77 15.67 -6.76
C ILE A 397 30.21 15.19 -7.02
N HIS A 398 30.38 14.22 -7.93
CA HIS A 398 31.62 13.48 -8.13
C HIS A 398 32.27 13.74 -9.50
N GLN A 399 31.65 14.54 -10.38
CA GLN A 399 32.07 14.79 -11.77
C GLN A 399 32.12 13.52 -12.65
N LYS A 400 31.42 12.46 -12.23
CA LYS A 400 31.31 11.17 -12.92
C LYS A 400 30.00 10.47 -12.55
N GLY A 401 29.54 9.57 -13.42
CA GLY A 401 28.40 8.68 -13.16
C GLY A 401 27.09 9.28 -13.67
N TRP A 402 26.02 9.09 -12.92
CA TRP A 402 24.68 9.49 -13.31
C TRP A 402 24.57 11.00 -13.47
N LYS A 403 24.19 11.43 -14.66
CA LYS A 403 24.04 12.82 -15.08
C LYS A 403 22.61 13.32 -14.99
N CYS A 404 21.63 12.44 -15.19
CA CYS A 404 20.21 12.79 -15.17
C CYS A 404 19.36 11.61 -14.68
N ILE A 405 18.35 11.88 -13.85
CA ILE A 405 17.35 10.91 -13.41
C ILE A 405 15.99 11.43 -13.85
N LEU A 406 15.32 10.62 -14.66
CA LEU A 406 14.01 10.93 -15.21
C LEU A 406 12.92 10.33 -14.33
N GLY A 407 11.85 11.08 -14.10
CA GLY A 407 10.70 10.55 -13.38
C GLY A 407 9.46 11.40 -13.55
N ASP A 408 8.41 10.97 -12.87
CA ASP A 408 7.15 11.69 -12.83
C ASP A 408 7.21 12.88 -11.87
N LEU A 409 6.23 13.78 -11.99
CA LEU A 409 6.06 14.92 -11.07
C LEU A 409 5.46 14.48 -9.73
N ASP A 410 5.91 13.34 -9.19
CA ASP A 410 5.54 12.88 -7.85
C ASP A 410 6.41 13.54 -6.79
N GLN A 411 5.78 14.38 -5.97
CA GLN A 411 6.48 15.14 -4.93
C GLN A 411 7.11 14.24 -3.85
N ALA A 412 6.51 13.10 -3.52
CA ALA A 412 7.05 12.20 -2.52
C ALA A 412 8.29 11.47 -3.03
N GLN A 413 8.24 11.00 -4.28
CA GLN A 413 9.36 10.35 -4.98
C GLN A 413 10.54 11.33 -5.15
N ALA A 414 10.29 12.52 -5.71
CA ALA A 414 11.33 13.53 -5.90
C ALA A 414 11.95 13.96 -4.57
N LYS A 415 11.13 14.19 -3.53
CA LYS A 415 11.64 14.54 -2.21
C LYS A 415 12.47 13.41 -1.59
N GLY A 416 12.01 12.16 -1.70
CA GLY A 416 12.75 10.99 -1.20
C GLY A 416 14.11 10.84 -1.89
N LEU A 417 14.17 11.05 -3.21
CA LEU A 417 15.42 11.07 -3.97
C LEU A 417 16.36 12.17 -3.48
N GLY A 418 15.87 13.41 -3.38
CA GLY A 418 16.66 14.54 -2.88
C GLY A 418 17.19 14.32 -1.47
N MET A 419 16.39 13.70 -0.58
CA MET A 419 16.81 13.36 0.78
C MET A 419 17.91 12.29 0.82
N ALA A 420 17.84 11.29 -0.06
CA ALA A 420 18.89 10.29 -0.20
C ALA A 420 20.19 10.90 -0.74
N LEU A 421 20.11 11.81 -1.72
CA LEU A 421 21.26 12.53 -2.25
C LEU A 421 21.89 13.46 -1.20
N HIS A 422 21.08 14.13 -0.38
CA HIS A 422 21.54 14.97 0.73
C HIS A 422 22.35 14.18 1.77
N LYS A 423 22.03 12.90 1.99
CA LYS A 423 22.84 12.03 2.87
C LYS A 423 24.22 11.70 2.28
N ILE A 424 24.33 11.61 0.96
CA ILE A 424 25.60 11.41 0.27
C ILE A 424 26.44 12.69 0.34
N HIS A 425 25.81 13.86 0.13
CA HIS A 425 26.48 15.14 0.09
C HIS A 425 25.62 16.24 0.75
N ASN A 426 25.96 16.58 1.99
CA ASN A 426 25.09 17.39 2.86
C ASN A 426 25.20 18.92 2.65
N SER A 427 26.00 19.39 1.70
CA SER A 427 26.19 20.83 1.47
C SER A 427 25.08 21.47 0.64
N LEU A 428 24.28 20.67 -0.06
CA LEU A 428 23.08 21.09 -0.77
C LEU A 428 21.83 20.54 -0.07
N THR A 429 20.76 21.31 -0.01
CA THR A 429 19.43 20.85 0.41
C THR A 429 18.88 19.80 -0.56
N TRP A 430 17.85 19.06 -0.13
CA TRP A 430 17.20 18.06 -0.99
C TRP A 430 16.61 18.67 -2.29
N GLU A 431 16.13 19.93 -2.26
CA GLU A 431 15.62 20.62 -3.45
C GLU A 431 16.77 21.00 -4.39
N GLU A 432 17.85 21.57 -3.85
CA GLU A 432 19.03 21.94 -4.64
C GLU A 432 19.64 20.73 -5.34
N HIS A 433 19.68 19.55 -4.70
CA HIS A 433 20.09 18.33 -5.38
C HIS A 433 19.27 18.03 -6.64
N LEU A 434 17.96 18.24 -6.61
CA LEU A 434 17.08 17.98 -7.75
C LEU A 434 17.34 18.93 -8.92
N LEU A 435 17.72 20.19 -8.65
CA LEU A 435 18.07 21.16 -9.70
C LEU A 435 19.23 20.68 -10.57
N HIS A 436 20.11 19.83 -10.02
CA HIS A 436 21.31 19.35 -10.70
C HIS A 436 21.15 17.99 -11.41
N ILE A 437 20.07 17.25 -11.15
CA ILE A 437 19.98 15.84 -11.61
C ILE A 437 18.60 15.40 -12.08
N PHE A 438 17.52 16.04 -11.63
CA PHE A 438 16.17 15.53 -11.88
C PHE A 438 15.53 16.18 -13.11
N LYS A 439 15.01 15.36 -14.01
CA LYS A 439 14.23 15.79 -15.19
C LYS A 439 12.85 15.13 -15.16
N SER A 440 11.81 15.91 -15.36
CA SER A 440 10.43 15.41 -15.35
C SER A 440 9.96 15.03 -16.74
N CYS A 441 9.13 13.98 -16.82
CA CYS A 441 8.51 13.54 -18.06
C CYS A 441 7.58 14.62 -18.65
N HIS A 442 7.94 15.17 -19.82
CA HIS A 442 7.13 16.17 -20.53
C HIS A 442 5.81 15.57 -21.05
N ILE A 443 5.79 14.29 -21.41
CA ILE A 443 4.55 13.61 -21.83
C ILE A 443 3.55 13.57 -20.67
N HIS A 444 3.98 13.19 -19.46
CA HIS A 444 3.09 13.17 -18.29
C HIS A 444 2.60 14.56 -17.92
N TYR A 445 3.47 15.57 -17.99
CA TYR A 445 3.09 16.97 -17.86
C TYR A 445 2.01 17.36 -18.89
N ASN A 446 2.24 17.09 -20.17
CA ASN A 446 1.34 17.45 -21.27
C ASN A 446 -0.02 16.73 -21.16
N ARG A 447 -0.01 15.46 -20.73
CA ARG A 447 -1.20 14.65 -20.46
C ARG A 447 -2.01 15.22 -19.29
N ASN A 448 -1.34 15.67 -18.23
CA ASN A 448 -1.95 16.33 -17.09
C ASN A 448 -2.64 17.65 -17.51
N VAL A 449 -1.95 18.51 -18.27
CA VAL A 449 -2.53 19.76 -18.82
C VAL A 449 -3.74 19.45 -19.72
N LYS A 450 -3.64 18.43 -20.58
CA LYS A 450 -4.72 18.03 -21.49
C LYS A 450 -5.98 17.61 -20.75
N ASN A 451 -5.84 16.75 -19.74
CA ASN A 451 -6.94 16.11 -19.03
C ASN A 451 -7.67 17.05 -18.04
N ASN A 452 -7.01 18.12 -17.61
CA ASN A 452 -7.60 19.11 -16.73
C ASN A 452 -8.55 20.07 -17.48
N LYS A 453 -9.46 20.69 -16.72
CA LYS A 453 -10.52 21.56 -17.24
C LYS A 453 -10.11 23.04 -17.36
N TYR A 454 -8.88 23.30 -17.82
CA TYR A 454 -8.42 24.66 -18.09
C TYR A 454 -8.98 25.17 -19.42
N SER A 455 -9.18 26.48 -19.55
CA SER A 455 -9.49 27.09 -20.84
C SER A 455 -8.37 26.89 -21.86
N TYR A 456 -8.72 27.03 -23.14
CA TYR A 456 -7.76 26.88 -24.24
C TYR A 456 -6.57 27.84 -24.12
N GLN A 457 -6.80 29.08 -23.67
CA GLN A 457 -5.74 30.09 -23.54
C GLN A 457 -4.74 29.71 -22.44
N LEU A 458 -5.22 29.26 -21.27
CA LEU A 458 -4.33 28.80 -20.21
C LEU A 458 -3.55 27.55 -20.62
N LYS A 459 -4.19 26.59 -21.31
CA LYS A 459 -3.49 25.40 -21.82
C LYS A 459 -2.36 25.78 -22.79
N LYS A 460 -2.57 26.78 -23.64
CA LYS A 460 -1.54 27.26 -24.56
C LYS A 460 -0.31 27.77 -23.81
N LEU A 461 -0.51 28.58 -22.78
CA LEU A 461 0.57 29.10 -21.91
C LEU A 461 1.27 27.96 -21.15
N MET A 462 0.51 27.00 -20.62
CA MET A 462 1.05 25.81 -19.97
C MET A 462 1.91 24.96 -20.93
N TYR A 463 1.49 24.75 -22.17
CA TYR A 463 2.30 24.01 -23.15
C TYR A 463 3.58 24.76 -23.58
N GLU A 464 3.56 26.09 -23.50
CA GLU A 464 4.72 26.91 -23.82
C GLU A 464 5.79 26.87 -22.72
N PHE A 465 5.37 26.82 -21.45
CA PHE A 465 6.26 26.90 -20.28
C PHE A 465 7.51 26.00 -20.33
N PRO A 466 7.44 24.68 -20.62
CA PRO A 466 8.62 23.82 -20.64
C PRO A 466 9.62 24.17 -21.75
N ASN A 467 9.15 24.81 -22.83
CA ASN A 467 9.93 25.12 -24.03
C ASN A 467 10.34 26.60 -24.13
N ALA A 468 9.88 27.43 -23.21
CA ALA A 468 10.23 28.84 -23.17
C ALA A 468 11.75 29.01 -22.99
N SER A 469 12.36 29.79 -23.87
CA SER A 469 13.82 29.94 -24.01
C SER A 469 14.43 31.10 -23.22
N THR A 470 13.62 31.90 -22.52
CA THR A 470 14.09 33.00 -21.66
C THR A 470 13.36 33.04 -20.32
N THR A 471 14.05 33.52 -19.29
CA THR A 471 13.47 33.77 -17.96
C THR A 471 12.33 34.78 -18.02
N GLU A 472 12.46 35.80 -18.87
CA GLU A 472 11.46 36.84 -19.07
C GLU A 472 10.16 36.25 -19.61
N ARG A 473 10.24 35.36 -20.61
CA ARG A 473 9.03 34.75 -21.17
C ARG A 473 8.34 33.83 -20.17
N VAL A 474 9.12 33.06 -19.39
CA VAL A 474 8.53 32.24 -18.33
C VAL A 474 7.83 33.11 -17.29
N ASN A 475 8.43 34.20 -16.85
CA ASN A 475 7.79 35.11 -15.89
C ASN A 475 6.49 35.69 -16.47
N GLN A 476 6.48 36.13 -17.73
CA GLN A 476 5.27 36.58 -18.42
C GLN A 476 4.18 35.50 -18.46
N ILE A 477 4.55 34.25 -18.75
CA ILE A 477 3.60 33.12 -18.71
C ILE A 477 2.93 33.03 -17.34
N PHE A 478 3.70 33.07 -16.25
CA PHE A 478 3.14 32.99 -14.90
C PHE A 478 2.27 34.22 -14.56
N GLU A 479 2.68 35.43 -14.96
CA GLU A 479 1.87 36.65 -14.80
C GLU A 479 0.53 36.56 -15.55
N GLU A 480 0.54 36.07 -16.79
CA GLU A 480 -0.68 35.86 -17.59
C GLU A 480 -1.60 34.79 -16.98
N LEU A 481 -1.02 33.73 -16.39
CA LEU A 481 -1.78 32.70 -15.67
C LEU A 481 -2.37 33.24 -14.36
N GLU A 482 -1.63 34.07 -13.61
CA GLU A 482 -2.07 34.70 -12.35
C GLU A 482 -3.19 35.71 -12.57
N ALA A 483 -3.20 36.41 -13.70
CA ALA A 483 -4.24 37.36 -14.08
C ALA A 483 -5.59 36.70 -14.44
N SER A 484 -5.64 35.37 -14.54
CA SER A 484 -6.86 34.63 -14.85
C SER A 484 -7.82 34.55 -13.65
N ASP A 485 -9.12 34.70 -13.93
CA ASP A 485 -10.19 34.51 -12.95
C ASP A 485 -10.46 33.01 -12.62
N GLU A 486 -9.79 32.07 -13.30
CA GLU A 486 -9.99 30.63 -13.08
C GLU A 486 -9.37 30.16 -11.76
N SER A 487 -10.19 29.92 -10.73
CA SER A 487 -9.70 29.53 -9.39
C SER A 487 -8.80 28.29 -9.34
N ILE A 488 -8.93 27.38 -10.32
CA ILE A 488 -8.13 26.15 -10.44
C ILE A 488 -6.67 26.42 -10.82
N ILE A 489 -6.34 27.60 -11.37
CA ILE A 489 -4.97 27.93 -11.80
C ILE A 489 -4.02 28.15 -10.63
N LYS A 490 -4.54 28.56 -9.46
CA LYS A 490 -3.73 28.85 -8.27
C LYS A 490 -2.95 27.64 -7.77
N ASP A 491 -3.59 26.46 -7.78
CA ASP A 491 -2.95 25.21 -7.38
C ASP A 491 -1.85 24.81 -8.38
N TRP A 492 -2.08 25.05 -9.67
CA TRP A 492 -1.06 24.83 -10.70
C TRP A 492 0.13 25.75 -10.48
N ILE A 493 -0.09 27.08 -10.36
CA ILE A 493 0.98 28.05 -10.11
C ILE A 493 1.77 27.67 -8.85
N ALA A 494 1.09 27.43 -7.73
CA ALA A 494 1.73 27.06 -6.48
C ALA A 494 2.60 25.79 -6.58
N PHE A 495 2.21 24.82 -7.41
CA PHE A 495 2.99 23.61 -7.64
C PHE A 495 4.16 23.83 -8.59
N TYR A 496 3.93 24.45 -9.75
CA TYR A 496 4.93 24.62 -10.82
C TYR A 496 5.90 25.78 -10.58
N SER A 497 5.61 26.69 -9.64
CA SER A 497 6.56 27.70 -9.16
C SER A 497 7.61 27.15 -8.18
N LYS A 498 7.47 25.91 -7.68
CA LYS A 498 8.48 25.29 -6.81
C LYS A 498 9.81 25.20 -7.57
N PRO A 499 10.96 25.58 -6.96
CA PRO A 499 12.24 25.63 -7.66
C PRO A 499 12.61 24.33 -8.38
N TRP A 500 12.46 23.19 -7.70
CA TRP A 500 12.80 21.89 -8.28
C TRP A 500 11.85 21.45 -9.40
N VAL A 501 10.55 21.79 -9.32
CA VAL A 501 9.57 21.46 -10.37
C VAL A 501 9.84 22.27 -11.63
N ARG A 502 10.15 23.55 -11.44
CA ARG A 502 10.47 24.44 -12.56
C ARG A 502 11.76 24.01 -13.25
N ALA A 503 12.79 23.70 -12.47
CA ALA A 503 14.07 23.20 -12.94
C ALA A 503 13.99 21.82 -13.60
N SER A 504 13.05 20.96 -13.19
CA SER A 504 12.88 19.63 -13.78
C SER A 504 12.12 19.65 -15.11
N LEU A 505 11.44 20.74 -15.46
CA LEU A 505 10.69 20.88 -16.71
C LEU A 505 11.33 21.81 -17.73
N ASN A 506 12.03 22.86 -17.28
CA ASN A 506 12.63 23.85 -18.16
C ASN A 506 14.16 23.98 -17.88
N PRO A 507 15.02 23.76 -18.90
CA PRO A 507 16.47 23.71 -18.72
C PRO A 507 17.09 25.04 -18.25
N ILE A 508 16.44 26.18 -18.43
CA ILE A 508 16.95 27.49 -18.00
C ILE A 508 17.06 27.60 -16.48
N TYR A 509 16.19 26.88 -15.78
CA TYR A 509 16.19 26.81 -14.31
C TYR A 509 16.94 25.58 -13.79
N SER A 510 17.35 24.69 -14.68
CA SER A 510 18.12 23.49 -14.34
C SER A 510 19.61 23.82 -14.28
N PHE A 511 20.31 23.11 -13.40
CA PHE A 511 21.78 23.07 -13.40
C PHE A 511 22.33 21.82 -14.08
N ILE A 512 21.47 21.02 -14.72
CA ILE A 512 21.88 20.00 -15.68
C ILE A 512 22.41 20.72 -16.92
N ALA A 513 23.60 20.33 -17.41
CA ALA A 513 24.17 20.93 -18.61
C ALA A 513 23.25 20.73 -19.82
N LEU A 514 23.14 21.74 -20.69
CA LEU A 514 22.16 21.75 -21.77
C LEU A 514 22.32 20.57 -22.74
N ASP A 515 23.54 20.15 -23.02
CA ASP A 515 23.84 18.98 -23.84
C ASP A 515 23.34 17.68 -23.19
N ILE A 516 23.54 17.53 -21.89
CA ILE A 516 23.01 16.39 -21.11
C ILE A 516 21.47 16.42 -21.13
N TRP A 517 20.88 17.59 -20.91
CA TRP A 517 19.42 17.76 -20.91
C TRP A 517 18.80 17.36 -22.25
N GLN A 518 19.40 17.80 -23.37
CA GLN A 518 18.94 17.50 -24.72
C GLN A 518 19.14 16.03 -25.12
N ASN A 519 20.17 15.37 -24.59
CA ASN A 519 20.44 13.96 -24.84
C ASN A 519 19.60 13.02 -23.97
N ALA A 520 19.15 13.47 -22.80
CA ALA A 520 18.21 12.73 -21.97
C ALA A 520 16.80 12.78 -22.58
N PRO A 521 16.04 11.67 -22.61
CA PRO A 521 14.71 11.66 -23.20
C PRO A 521 13.75 12.66 -22.52
N ASP A 522 12.72 13.12 -23.25
CA ASP A 522 11.64 13.97 -22.71
C ASP A 522 10.40 13.15 -22.30
N ASN A 523 10.46 11.84 -22.51
CA ASN A 523 9.38 10.90 -22.24
C ASN A 523 9.85 9.73 -21.38
N THR A 524 8.89 9.03 -20.81
CA THR A 524 9.09 7.80 -20.03
C THR A 524 8.60 6.58 -20.83
N ASN A 525 8.74 6.60 -22.16
CA ASN A 525 8.23 5.52 -23.00
C ASN A 525 8.94 4.19 -22.68
N VAL A 526 10.17 4.26 -22.18
CA VAL A 526 10.93 3.10 -21.71
C VAL A 526 10.26 2.51 -20.48
N ALA A 527 9.99 3.32 -19.45
CA ALA A 527 9.25 2.85 -18.26
C ALA A 527 7.84 2.36 -18.63
N GLU A 528 7.08 3.07 -19.46
CA GLU A 528 5.75 2.63 -19.93
C GLU A 528 5.84 1.28 -20.68
N SER A 529 6.88 1.08 -21.51
CA SER A 529 7.12 -0.17 -22.25
C SER A 529 7.55 -1.32 -21.33
N CYS A 530 8.48 -1.09 -20.41
CA CYS A 530 8.88 -2.03 -19.37
C CYS A 530 7.65 -2.48 -18.57
N HIS A 531 6.86 -1.53 -18.07
CA HIS A 531 5.61 -1.83 -17.38
C HIS A 531 4.63 -2.63 -18.24
N ALA A 532 4.46 -2.29 -19.52
CA ALA A 532 3.56 -3.02 -20.41
C ALA A 532 4.03 -4.48 -20.61
N ASN A 533 5.32 -4.70 -20.76
CA ASN A 533 5.92 -6.03 -20.93
C ASN A 533 5.82 -6.85 -19.64
N CYS A 534 6.21 -6.27 -18.50
CA CYS A 534 6.00 -6.78 -17.16
C CYS A 534 4.54 -7.24 -16.95
N ASN A 535 3.58 -6.42 -17.38
CA ASN A 535 2.16 -6.71 -17.27
C ASN A 535 1.65 -7.83 -18.20
N ARG A 536 2.33 -8.12 -19.32
CA ARG A 536 1.99 -9.27 -20.19
C ARG A 536 2.27 -10.60 -19.51
N ASP A 537 3.26 -10.63 -18.62
CA ASP A 537 3.58 -11.79 -17.80
C ASP A 537 2.55 -12.00 -16.66
N GLY A 538 1.58 -11.11 -16.50
CA GLY A 538 0.43 -11.24 -15.61
C GLY A 538 0.21 -10.03 -14.71
N LYS A 539 -1.05 -9.79 -14.32
CA LYS A 539 -1.48 -8.71 -13.42
C LYS A 539 -2.14 -9.28 -12.17
N ALA A 540 -2.13 -8.50 -11.09
CA ALA A 540 -2.68 -8.90 -9.79
C ALA A 540 -2.14 -10.26 -9.32
N LEU A 541 -0.82 -10.45 -9.43
CA LEU A 541 -0.13 -11.67 -9.03
C LEU A 541 0.13 -11.69 -7.53
N PRO A 542 0.22 -12.86 -6.89
CA PRO A 542 0.87 -12.98 -5.58
C PRO A 542 2.30 -12.42 -5.65
N LEU A 543 2.77 -11.77 -4.58
CA LEU A 543 4.08 -11.10 -4.54
C LEU A 543 5.24 -11.99 -4.99
N GLU A 544 5.28 -13.23 -4.49
CA GLU A 544 6.30 -14.20 -4.88
C GLU A 544 6.30 -14.50 -6.39
N ALA A 545 5.11 -14.66 -6.99
CA ALA A 545 4.97 -14.89 -8.42
C ALA A 545 5.38 -13.67 -9.24
N ALA A 546 5.14 -12.46 -8.74
CA ALA A 546 5.61 -11.23 -9.37
C ALA A 546 7.16 -11.18 -9.38
N ILE A 547 7.80 -11.45 -8.24
CA ILE A 547 9.27 -11.46 -8.09
C ILE A 547 9.92 -12.47 -9.04
N LEU A 548 9.42 -13.72 -9.05
CA LEU A 548 10.02 -14.77 -9.88
C LEU A 548 9.82 -14.51 -11.38
N LYS A 549 8.70 -13.89 -11.77
CA LYS A 549 8.48 -13.49 -13.16
C LYS A 549 9.36 -12.31 -13.56
N ALA A 550 9.55 -11.33 -12.68
CA ALA A 550 10.50 -10.23 -12.90
C ALA A 550 11.93 -10.79 -13.09
N LYS A 551 12.39 -11.67 -12.18
CA LYS A 551 13.68 -12.37 -12.29
C LYS A 551 13.87 -13.03 -13.66
N ASN A 552 12.94 -13.90 -14.04
CA ASN A 552 13.03 -14.62 -15.31
C ASN A 552 12.96 -13.69 -16.53
N TYR A 553 12.25 -12.56 -16.44
CA TYR A 553 12.19 -11.58 -17.51
C TYR A 553 13.53 -10.85 -17.64
N ASP A 554 14.06 -10.32 -16.55
CA ASP A 554 15.30 -9.55 -16.53
C ASP A 554 16.50 -10.39 -16.95
N GLU A 555 16.64 -11.60 -16.39
CA GLU A 555 17.72 -12.53 -16.77
C GLU A 555 17.69 -12.82 -18.27
N ARG A 556 16.51 -13.01 -18.87
CA ARG A 556 16.38 -13.21 -20.31
C ARG A 556 16.80 -11.98 -21.11
N GLN A 557 16.53 -10.76 -20.64
CA GLN A 557 16.97 -9.54 -21.33
C GLN A 557 18.50 -9.40 -21.29
N PHE A 558 19.12 -9.56 -20.12
CA PHE A 558 20.57 -9.44 -19.99
C PHE A 558 21.32 -10.56 -20.72
N ILE A 559 20.81 -11.80 -20.71
CA ILE A 559 21.34 -12.88 -21.57
C ILE A 559 21.22 -12.52 -23.05
N SER A 560 20.15 -11.85 -23.46
CA SER A 560 20.00 -11.40 -24.86
C SER A 560 21.04 -10.33 -25.22
N CYS A 561 21.37 -9.43 -24.30
CA CYS A 561 22.49 -8.49 -24.47
C CYS A 561 23.82 -9.24 -24.62
N ASP A 562 24.10 -10.22 -23.77
CA ASP A 562 25.33 -11.01 -23.84
C ASP A 562 25.44 -11.80 -25.16
N ILE A 563 24.34 -12.42 -25.62
CA ILE A 563 24.30 -13.10 -26.92
C ILE A 563 24.59 -12.13 -28.06
N HIS A 564 23.99 -10.93 -28.03
CA HIS A 564 24.25 -9.91 -29.04
C HIS A 564 25.72 -9.45 -29.01
N ASN A 565 26.31 -9.25 -27.82
CA ASN A 565 27.72 -8.88 -27.69
C ASN A 565 28.68 -9.99 -28.15
N CYS A 566 28.40 -11.24 -27.82
CA CYS A 566 29.26 -12.38 -28.14
C CYS A 566 29.16 -12.80 -29.61
N TYR A 567 27.97 -12.73 -30.20
CA TYR A 567 27.68 -13.35 -31.52
C TYR A 567 27.17 -12.37 -32.58
N GLY A 568 26.89 -11.11 -32.23
CA GLY A 568 26.31 -10.12 -33.14
C GLY A 568 24.83 -10.37 -33.48
N VAL A 569 24.16 -11.28 -32.77
CA VAL A 569 22.76 -11.64 -33.02
C VAL A 569 21.84 -10.78 -32.16
N ALA A 570 21.21 -9.78 -32.78
CA ALA A 570 20.23 -8.93 -32.13
C ALA A 570 18.92 -9.69 -31.84
N LYS A 571 18.25 -9.34 -30.73
CA LYS A 571 16.93 -9.88 -30.37
C LYS A 571 15.88 -9.41 -31.38
N SER A 572 15.21 -10.36 -32.05
CA SER A 572 14.13 -10.09 -33.00
C SER A 572 12.76 -10.22 -32.31
N GLY A 573 11.95 -9.14 -32.32
CA GLY A 573 10.61 -9.13 -31.71
C GLY A 573 10.07 -7.73 -31.43
N LYS A 574 8.76 -7.62 -31.13
CA LYS A 574 8.02 -6.36 -30.85
C LYS A 574 8.50 -5.58 -29.61
N ASP A 575 9.52 -6.05 -28.91
CA ASP A 575 10.18 -5.31 -27.82
C ASP A 575 11.12 -4.22 -28.37
N GLN A 576 11.23 -4.09 -29.70
CA GLN A 576 11.98 -3.04 -30.38
C GLN A 576 11.22 -1.71 -30.34
N GLY A 577 11.63 -0.85 -29.42
CA GLY A 577 11.56 0.59 -29.60
C GLY A 577 10.57 1.36 -28.73
N VAL A 578 11.05 2.53 -28.30
CA VAL A 578 10.27 3.72 -27.98
C VAL A 578 9.10 3.79 -28.95
N VAL A 579 7.87 3.68 -28.44
CA VAL A 579 6.68 3.94 -29.23
C VAL A 579 6.74 5.42 -29.60
N ALA A 580 6.98 5.70 -30.88
CA ALA A 580 7.02 7.05 -31.42
C ALA A 580 5.68 7.80 -31.23
#